data_AF-A0A142EIA0-F1
#
_entry.id   AF-A0A142EIA0-F1
#
_cell.length_a   1.000
_cell.length_b   1.000
_cell.length_c   1.000
_cell.angle_alpha   90.00
_cell.angle_beta   90.00
_cell.angle_gamma   90.00
#
_symmetry.space_group_name_H-M   'P 1'
#
loop_
_entity.id
_entity.type
_entity.pdbx_description
1 polymer ?
#
loop_
_entity_poly.entity_id
_entity_poly.type
_entity_poly.pdbx_seq_one_letter_code
_entity_poly.pdbx_strand_id
1 'polypeptide(L)'
;MKSISFYLTLALLIYFLVFLLFFIFFDVLGSTFGMDPITPESMVKIMLVGLLIFFASWATSGIYRKGQANELQKLEQELNGVKAKLYDLEHPKGTESKSSSAPKSSEEGGGILKPRQNFTNQ
;
A
#
# COMPACT_ATOMS: atom_id res chain seq x y z
N MET A 1 17.76 -3.16 -4.30
CA MET A 1 17.35 -4.32 -5.13
C MET A 1 16.46 -3.78 -6.25
N LYS A 2 16.71 -4.14 -7.52
CA LYS A 2 15.85 -3.65 -8.62
C LYS A 2 14.50 -4.36 -8.51
N SER A 3 13.47 -3.62 -8.08
CA SER A 3 12.13 -4.15 -7.87
C SER A 3 11.54 -4.63 -9.18
N ILE A 4 10.72 -5.69 -9.15
CA ILE A 4 10.08 -6.28 -10.34
C ILE A 4 9.26 -5.22 -11.14
N SER A 5 8.74 -4.20 -10.45
CA SER A 5 8.09 -3.01 -11.02
C SER A 5 9.02 -2.24 -11.99
N PHE A 6 10.32 -2.15 -11.71
CA PHE A 6 11.28 -1.48 -12.60
C PHE A 6 11.38 -2.21 -13.95
N TYR A 7 11.52 -3.53 -13.94
CA TYR A 7 11.62 -4.32 -15.17
C TYR A 7 10.32 -4.30 -15.99
N LEU A 8 9.16 -4.37 -15.32
CA LEU A 8 7.86 -4.26 -15.99
C LEU A 8 7.65 -2.87 -16.60
N THR A 9 8.03 -1.81 -15.90
CA THR A 9 7.95 -0.43 -16.41
C THR A 9 8.93 -0.22 -17.57
N LEU A 10 10.12 -0.80 -17.50
CA LEU A 10 11.09 -0.75 -18.59
C LEU A 10 10.60 -1.52 -19.82
N ALA A 11 10.03 -2.71 -19.65
CA ALA A 11 9.44 -3.48 -20.74
C ALA A 11 8.28 -2.73 -21.40
N LEU A 12 7.41 -2.10 -20.59
CA LEU A 12 6.34 -1.22 -21.05
C LEU A 12 6.89 -0.04 -21.88
N LEU A 13 7.95 0.62 -21.39
CA LEU A 13 8.58 1.74 -22.08
C LEU A 13 9.14 1.30 -23.44
N ILE A 14 9.89 0.19 -23.46
CA ILE A 14 10.47 -0.35 -24.69
C ILE A 14 9.36 -0.73 -25.67
N TYR A 15 8.29 -1.37 -25.21
CA TYR A 15 7.14 -1.74 -26.04
C TYR A 15 6.58 -0.50 -26.76
N PHE A 16 6.23 0.55 -26.02
CA PHE A 16 5.68 1.76 -26.62
C PHE A 16 6.70 2.50 -27.49
N LEU A 17 7.98 2.52 -27.11
CA LEU A 17 9.02 3.19 -27.90
C LEU A 17 9.23 2.50 -29.26
N VAL A 18 9.28 1.17 -29.29
CA VAL A 18 9.41 0.40 -30.53
C VAL A 18 8.21 0.65 -31.43
N PHE A 19 6.99 0.57 -30.89
CA PHE A 19 5.79 0.81 -31.69
C PHE A 19 5.66 2.28 -32.13
N LEU A 20 6.07 3.24 -31.30
CA LEU A 20 6.11 4.66 -31.68
C LEU A 20 7.05 4.89 -32.85
N LEU A 21 8.27 4.36 -32.81
CA LEU A 21 9.23 4.44 -33.91
C LEU A 21 8.67 3.74 -35.15
N PHE A 22 8.08 2.55 -34.98
CA PHE A 22 7.44 1.83 -36.07
C PHE A 22 6.36 2.66 -36.75
N PHE A 23 5.48 3.33 -35.99
CA PHE A 23 4.42 4.18 -36.55
C PHE A 23 4.99 5.43 -37.24
N ILE A 24 6.01 6.09 -36.67
CA ILE A 24 6.64 7.28 -37.27
C ILE A 24 7.31 6.94 -38.60
N PHE A 25 8.00 5.81 -38.66
CA PHE A 25 8.73 5.40 -39.85
C PHE A 25 7.94 4.43 -40.73
N PHE A 26 6.64 4.24 -40.49
CA PHE A 26 5.86 3.22 -41.20
C PHE A 26 5.80 3.47 -42.71
N ASP A 27 5.68 4.71 -43.16
CA ASP A 27 5.65 5.00 -44.60
C ASP A 27 6.98 4.63 -45.30
N VAL A 28 8.09 4.76 -44.58
CA VAL A 28 9.43 4.45 -45.08
C VAL A 28 9.72 2.95 -44.99
N LEU A 29 9.55 2.34 -43.82
CA LEU A 29 9.81 0.92 -43.59
C LEU A 29 8.73 0.03 -44.22
N GLY A 30 7.45 0.39 -44.07
CA GLY A 30 6.33 -0.37 -44.62
C GLY A 30 6.44 -0.56 -46.12
N SER A 31 6.83 0.49 -46.86
CA SER A 31 7.03 0.40 -48.30
C SER A 31 8.31 -0.36 -48.70
N THR A 32 9.39 -0.29 -47.91
CA THR A 32 10.63 -1.05 -48.20
C THR A 32 10.52 -2.53 -47.85
N PHE A 33 9.72 -2.89 -46.84
CA PHE A 33 9.50 -4.27 -46.42
C PHE A 33 8.28 -4.93 -47.10
N GLY A 34 7.57 -4.21 -47.96
CA GLY A 34 6.37 -4.72 -48.65
C GLY A 34 5.24 -5.10 -47.68
N MET A 35 5.15 -4.43 -46.54
CA MET A 35 4.11 -4.69 -45.54
C MET A 35 2.79 -4.04 -45.96
N ASP A 36 1.70 -4.75 -45.71
CA ASP A 36 0.35 -4.21 -45.85
C ASP A 36 0.15 -2.95 -45.00
N PRO A 37 -0.66 -1.98 -45.46
CA PRO A 37 -0.93 -0.77 -44.71
C PRO A 37 -1.49 -1.09 -43.33
N ILE A 38 -1.06 -0.33 -42.32
CA ILE A 38 -1.58 -0.46 -40.96
C ILE A 38 -3.09 -0.28 -40.99
N THR A 39 -3.80 -1.36 -40.68
CA THR A 39 -5.25 -1.33 -40.54
C THR A 39 -5.63 -0.82 -39.15
N PRO A 40 -6.77 -0.13 -39.01
CA PRO A 40 -7.27 0.28 -37.70
C PRO A 40 -7.40 -0.90 -36.71
N GLU A 41 -7.74 -2.09 -37.21
CA GLU A 41 -7.85 -3.29 -36.39
C GLU A 41 -6.50 -3.72 -35.79
N SER A 42 -5.42 -3.67 -36.58
CA SER A 42 -4.06 -3.97 -36.10
C SER A 42 -3.61 -2.98 -35.02
N MET A 43 -3.92 -1.69 -35.19
CA MET A 43 -3.60 -0.64 -34.23
C MET A 43 -4.35 -0.83 -32.90
N VAL A 44 -5.64 -1.22 -32.95
CA VAL A 44 -6.42 -1.53 -31.75
C VAL A 44 -5.82 -2.73 -31.00
N LYS A 45 -5.40 -3.78 -31.72
CA LYS A 45 -4.75 -4.96 -31.10
C LYS A 45 -3.45 -4.59 -30.39
N ILE A 46 -2.59 -3.80 -31.03
CA ILE A 46 -1.34 -3.30 -30.43
C ILE A 46 -1.64 -2.48 -29.18
N MET A 47 -2.60 -1.55 -29.26
CA MET A 47 -3.00 -0.74 -28.10
C MET A 47 -3.54 -1.59 -26.93
N LEU A 48 -4.35 -2.61 -27.21
CA LEU A 48 -4.87 -3.53 -26.19
C LEU A 48 -3.78 -4.34 -25.50
N VAL A 49 -2.80 -4.84 -26.27
CA VAL A 49 -1.65 -5.56 -25.70
C VAL A 49 -0.81 -4.62 -24.83
N GLY A 50 -0.53 -3.40 -25.30
CA GLY A 50 0.15 -2.38 -24.51
C GLY A 50 -0.59 -2.02 -23.22
N LEU A 51 -1.93 -1.94 -23.28
CA LEU A 51 -2.78 -1.68 -22.12
C LEU A 51 -2.73 -2.81 -21.08
N LEU A 52 -2.67 -4.07 -21.53
CA LEU A 52 -2.50 -5.23 -20.64
C LEU A 52 -1.16 -5.18 -19.89
N ILE A 53 -0.07 -4.89 -20.62
CA ILE A 53 1.27 -4.74 -20.02
C ILE A 53 1.28 -3.56 -19.05
N PHE A 54 0.59 -2.46 -19.41
CA PHE A 54 0.45 -1.29 -18.56
C PHE A 54 -0.23 -1.64 -17.23
N PHE A 55 -1.35 -2.36 -17.26
CA PHE A 55 -2.03 -2.77 -16.04
C PHE A 55 -1.19 -3.69 -15.15
N ALA A 56 -0.45 -4.63 -15.75
CA ALA A 56 0.47 -5.48 -15.01
C ALA A 56 1.57 -4.66 -14.29
N SER A 57 2.15 -3.69 -14.99
CA SER A 57 3.16 -2.79 -14.42
C SER A 57 2.57 -1.88 -13.32
N TRP A 58 1.38 -1.34 -13.57
CA TRP A 58 0.68 -0.46 -12.64
C TRP A 58 0.30 -1.18 -11.34
N ALA A 59 -0.30 -2.36 -11.45
CA ALA A 59 -0.68 -3.18 -10.29
C ALA A 59 0.53 -3.51 -9.41
N THR A 60 1.63 -3.94 -10.03
CA THR A 60 2.89 -4.24 -9.35
C THR A 60 3.45 -3.02 -8.60
N SER A 61 3.37 -1.85 -9.22
CA SER A 61 3.85 -0.60 -8.62
C SER A 61 3.00 -0.18 -7.42
N GLY A 62 1.68 -0.42 -7.47
CA GLY A 62 0.77 -0.20 -6.34
C GLY A 62 1.05 -1.11 -5.14
N ILE A 63 1.37 -2.38 -5.37
CA ILE A 63 1.71 -3.34 -4.31
C ILE A 63 2.99 -2.93 -3.59
N TYR A 64 4.02 -2.52 -4.34
CA TYR A 64 5.29 -2.10 -3.74
C TYR A 64 5.14 -0.89 -2.82
N ARG A 65 4.33 0.10 -3.23
CA ARG A 65 4.02 1.27 -2.39
C ARG A 65 3.30 0.92 -1.09
N LYS A 66 2.37 -0.04 -1.13
CA LYS A 66 1.68 -0.54 0.08
C LYS A 66 2.66 -1.23 1.05
N GLY A 67 3.63 -1.99 0.53
CA GLY A 67 4.67 -2.61 1.35
C GLY A 67 5.48 -1.58 2.15
N GLN A 68 5.91 -0.49 1.49
CA GLN A 68 6.64 0.59 2.15
C GLN A 68 5.81 1.32 3.21
N ALA A 69 4.51 1.54 2.96
CA ALA A 69 3.61 2.15 3.94
C ALA A 69 3.46 1.28 5.20
N ASN A 70 3.34 -0.03 5.03
CA ASN A 70 3.25 -0.97 6.15
C ASN A 70 4.55 -1.02 6.96
N GLU A 71 5.71 -0.98 6.29
CA GLU A 71 7.01 -0.91 6.95
C GLU A 71 7.15 0.38 7.77
N LEU A 72 6.72 1.51 7.21
CA LEU A 72 6.69 2.80 7.91
C LEU A 72 5.78 2.76 9.13
N GLN A 73 4.59 2.18 9.00
CA GLN A 73 3.64 2.03 10.10
C GLN A 73 4.19 1.13 11.21
N LYS A 74 4.90 0.06 10.86
CA LYS A 74 5.57 -0.81 11.82
C LYS A 74 6.66 -0.06 12.58
N LEU A 75 7.51 0.69 11.87
CA LEU A 75 8.53 1.56 12.47
C LEU A 75 7.93 2.61 13.42
N GLU A 76 6.81 3.20 13.04
CA GLU A 76 6.09 4.17 13.89
C GLU A 76 5.58 3.51 15.19
N GLN A 77 5.04 2.29 15.11
CA GLN A 77 4.63 1.52 16.28
C GLN A 77 5.79 1.15 17.20
N GLU A 78 6.91 0.69 16.62
CA GLU A 78 8.13 0.38 17.38
C GLU A 78 8.67 1.62 18.10
N LEU A 79 8.70 2.77 17.42
CA LEU A 79 9.15 4.04 17.98
C LEU A 79 8.23 4.54 19.11
N ASN A 80 6.91 4.42 18.95
CA ASN A 80 5.97 4.73 20.03
C ASN A 80 6.15 3.77 21.23
N GLY A 81 6.42 2.49 20.99
CA GLY A 81 6.73 1.53 22.05
C GLY A 81 8.01 1.89 22.81
N VAL A 82 9.05 2.35 22.11
CA VAL A 82 10.29 2.82 22.75
C VAL A 82 10.05 4.11 23.54
N LYS A 83 9.29 5.06 23.00
CA LYS A 83 8.91 6.29 23.72
C LYS A 83 8.15 5.98 25.01
N ALA A 84 7.22 5.03 24.97
CA ALA A 84 6.47 4.62 26.16
C ALA A 84 7.39 4.00 27.22
N LYS A 85 8.31 3.13 26.82
CA LYS A 85 9.31 2.55 27.74
C LYS A 85 10.24 3.61 28.34
N LEU A 86 10.66 4.58 27.53
CA LEU A 86 11.50 5.69 28.00
C LEU A 86 10.75 6.55 29.02
N TYR A 87 9.46 6.84 28.76
CA TYR A 87 8.61 7.57 29.69
C TYR A 87 8.48 6.85 31.04
N ASP A 88 8.25 5.52 31.03
CA ASP A 88 8.19 4.70 32.24
C ASP A 88 9.52 4.68 33.01
N LEU A 89 10.66 4.79 32.32
CA LEU A 89 11.99 4.86 32.93
C LEU A 89 12.27 6.25 33.54
N GLU A 90 11.81 7.32 32.90
CA GLU A 90 11.97 8.70 33.36
C GLU A 90 10.96 9.07 34.47
N HIS A 91 9.80 8.41 34.49
CA HIS A 91 8.78 8.52 35.54
C HIS A 91 8.63 7.17 36.24
N PRO A 92 9.67 6.69 36.97
CA PRO A 92 9.56 5.46 37.72
C PRO A 92 8.35 5.62 38.63
N LYS A 93 7.37 4.72 38.47
CA LYS A 93 6.19 4.70 39.34
C LYS A 93 6.71 4.62 40.77
N GLY A 94 6.66 5.75 41.46
CA GLY A 94 6.84 5.77 42.90
C GLY A 94 5.92 4.71 43.46
N THR A 95 6.43 3.92 44.39
CA THR A 95 5.64 2.96 45.16
C THR A 95 4.47 3.68 45.82
N GLU A 96 3.38 3.86 45.09
CA GLU A 96 2.07 4.01 45.70
C GLU A 96 1.70 2.64 46.22
N SER A 97 1.87 2.53 47.54
CA SER A 97 1.41 1.48 48.42
C SER A 97 0.21 0.72 47.87
N LYS A 98 0.32 -0.61 47.88
CA LYS A 98 -0.77 -1.59 47.76
C LYS A 98 -2.09 -1.05 48.34
N SER A 99 -3.10 -0.88 47.47
CA SER A 99 -4.49 -1.07 47.87
C SER A 99 -4.93 -2.43 47.32
N SER A 100 -4.85 -3.42 48.20
CA SER A 100 -5.45 -4.74 48.02
C SER A 100 -6.97 -4.62 48.06
N SER A 101 -7.65 -4.96 46.97
CA SER A 101 -8.97 -5.61 47.03
C SER A 101 -9.33 -6.17 45.67
N ALA A 102 -8.84 -7.38 45.38
CA ALA A 102 -9.59 -8.29 44.54
C ALA A 102 -10.54 -9.06 45.48
N PRO A 103 -11.87 -8.89 45.39
CA PRO A 103 -12.79 -9.89 45.92
C PRO A 103 -12.90 -11.01 44.89
N LYS A 104 -12.64 -12.24 45.33
CA LYS A 104 -12.99 -13.46 44.60
C LYS A 104 -14.45 -13.37 44.16
N SER A 105 -14.72 -13.44 42.86
CA SER A 105 -16.08 -13.60 42.36
C SER A 105 -16.51 -15.05 42.54
N SER A 106 -17.10 -15.33 43.71
CA SER A 106 -18.09 -16.39 43.86
C SER A 106 -19.37 -15.95 43.15
N GLU A 107 -19.95 -16.90 42.41
CA GLU A 107 -21.37 -17.08 42.10
C GLU A 107 -22.15 -16.00 41.31
N GLU A 108 -22.91 -16.55 40.36
CA GLU A 108 -24.10 -16.00 39.74
C GLU A 108 -25.01 -15.30 40.75
N GLY A 109 -25.59 -14.16 40.36
CA GLY A 109 -26.79 -13.65 41.00
C GLY A 109 -26.88 -12.14 41.13
N GLY A 110 -27.67 -11.52 40.26
CA GLY A 110 -28.54 -10.41 40.64
C GLY A 110 -27.91 -9.03 40.88
N GLY A 111 -27.91 -8.21 39.81
CA GLY A 111 -28.32 -6.80 39.83
C GLY A 111 -27.64 -5.81 40.79
N ILE A 112 -26.87 -4.87 40.23
CA ILE A 112 -26.86 -3.42 40.54
C ILE A 112 -26.11 -2.73 39.38
N LEU A 113 -26.85 -2.12 38.45
CA LEU A 113 -26.30 -1.20 37.44
C LEU A 113 -25.98 0.12 38.14
N LYS A 114 -24.70 0.57 38.12
CA LYS A 114 -24.34 1.89 38.68
C LYS A 114 -24.88 3.02 37.78
N PRO A 115 -25.43 4.12 38.34
CA PRO A 115 -26.01 5.20 37.54
C PRO A 115 -24.96 5.91 36.68
N ARG A 116 -25.30 6.21 35.41
CA ARG A 116 -24.48 7.03 34.52
C ARG A 116 -24.53 8.50 34.96
N GLN A 117 -23.37 9.09 35.24
CA GLN A 117 -23.26 10.54 35.46
C GLN A 117 -23.15 11.24 34.09
N ASN A 118 -24.21 11.93 33.68
CA ASN A 118 -24.16 12.89 32.58
C ASN A 118 -23.66 14.23 33.16
N PHE A 119 -22.47 14.67 32.75
CA PHE A 119 -22.04 16.04 33.02
C PHE A 119 -22.66 16.96 31.97
N THR A 120 -23.58 17.81 32.41
CA THR A 120 -23.99 19.02 31.70
C THR A 120 -24.09 20.10 32.74
N ASN A 121 -23.34 21.19 32.59
CA ASN A 121 -23.63 22.57 32.99
C ASN A 121 -22.51 23.44 32.38
N GLN A 122 -22.84 24.36 31.47
CA GLN A 122 -23.32 25.74 31.71
C GLN A 122 -22.25 26.63 32.35
#